data_AF-A0A2D8I5H7-F1
#
_entry.id   AF-A0A2D8I5H7-F1
#
_cell.length_a   1.000
_cell.length_b   1.000
_cell.length_c   1.000
_cell.angle_alpha   90.00
_cell.angle_beta   90.00
_cell.angle_gamma   90.00
#
_symmetry.space_group_name_H-M   'P 1'
#
loop_
_entity.id
_entity.type
_entity.pdbx_description
1 polymer ?
#
loop_
_entity_poly.entity_id
_entity_poly.type
_entity_poly.pdbx_seq_one_letter_code
_entity_poly.pdbx_strand_id
1 'polypeptide(L)'
;MCWDVKLSLEERRKWGEEILRHSFDEKEWQQARSALLNLLASENLHANENSIRSYISCCAEAVGSSYPLPSLEKTVIEFFQEHGMDNATSA
;
A
#
# COMPACT_ATOMS: atom_id res chain seq x y z
N MET A 1 -17.48 3.38 -2.40
CA MET A 1 -16.64 4.58 -2.30
C MET A 1 -16.34 4.86 -0.83
N CYS A 2 -15.28 4.26 -0.26
CA CYS A 2 -14.93 4.45 1.17
C CYS A 2 -13.41 4.67 1.36
N TRP A 3 -12.81 5.56 0.57
CA TRP A 3 -11.56 6.24 0.92
C TRP A 3 -11.80 7.53 1.73
N ASP A 4 -13.07 7.86 1.90
CA ASP A 4 -13.64 8.90 2.74
C ASP A 4 -13.66 8.31 4.16
N VAL A 5 -12.72 8.62 5.06
CA VAL A 5 -12.91 9.72 6.02
C VAL A 5 -11.57 10.40 6.43
N LYS A 6 -10.40 9.88 6.05
CA LYS A 6 -9.09 10.40 6.56
C LYS A 6 -8.10 10.94 5.52
N LEU A 7 -8.37 10.76 4.23
CA LEU A 7 -7.46 11.22 3.17
C LEU A 7 -7.85 12.60 2.67
N SER A 8 -6.89 13.53 2.62
CA SER A 8 -7.05 14.82 1.94
C SER A 8 -7.39 14.61 0.46
N LEU A 9 -8.06 15.59 -0.14
CA LEU A 9 -8.50 15.52 -1.54
C LEU A 9 -7.32 15.34 -2.52
N GLU A 10 -6.16 15.92 -2.19
CA GLU A 10 -4.90 15.73 -2.92
C GLU A 10 -4.38 14.29 -2.83
N GLU A 11 -4.37 13.70 -1.64
CA GLU A 11 -3.94 12.30 -1.45
C GLU A 11 -4.89 11.35 -2.18
N ARG A 12 -6.19 11.60 -2.15
CA ARG A 12 -7.16 10.81 -2.91
C ARG A 12 -6.87 10.81 -4.41
N ARG A 13 -6.53 11.98 -4.98
CA ARG A 13 -6.15 12.08 -6.41
C ARG A 13 -4.89 11.27 -6.70
N LYS A 14 -3.85 11.48 -5.90
CA LYS A 14 -2.58 10.76 -5.99
C LYS A 14 -2.76 9.25 -5.95
N TRP A 15 -3.59 8.74 -5.04
CA TRP A 15 -3.88 7.31 -4.97
C TRP A 15 -4.67 6.84 -6.20
N GLY A 16 -5.64 7.62 -6.68
CA GLY A 16 -6.38 7.30 -7.91
C GLY A 16 -5.48 7.23 -9.15
N GLU A 17 -4.50 8.13 -9.27
CA GLU A 17 -3.53 8.11 -10.37
C GLU A 17 -2.66 6.84 -10.35
N GLU A 18 -2.18 6.42 -9.19
CA GLU A 18 -1.38 5.20 -9.05
C GLU A 18 -2.22 3.96 -9.41
N ILE A 19 -3.46 3.87 -8.93
CA ILE A 19 -4.35 2.75 -9.27
C ILE A 19 -4.57 2.62 -10.76
N LEU A 20 -4.82 3.74 -11.44
CA LEU A 20 -5.02 3.75 -12.89
C LEU A 20 -3.75 3.35 -13.66
N ARG A 21 -2.57 3.51 -13.04
CA ARG A 21 -1.27 3.21 -13.64
C ARG A 21 -0.88 1.75 -13.51
N HIS A 22 -1.43 1.03 -12.53
CA HIS A 22 -1.11 -0.37 -12.25
C HIS A 22 -2.25 -1.32 -12.66
N SER A 23 -1.92 -2.60 -12.86
CA SER A 23 -2.87 -3.62 -13.30
C SER A 23 -3.78 -4.18 -12.20
N PHE A 24 -3.90 -3.48 -11.07
CA PHE A 24 -4.65 -3.93 -9.88
C PHE A 24 -5.92 -3.09 -9.69
N ASP A 25 -6.99 -3.72 -9.23
CA ASP A 25 -8.26 -3.06 -8.97
C ASP A 25 -8.21 -2.16 -7.72
N GLU A 26 -9.07 -1.13 -7.64
CA GLU A 26 -9.14 -0.25 -6.47
C GLU A 26 -9.32 -1.00 -5.15
N LYS A 27 -10.06 -2.11 -5.19
CA LYS A 27 -10.29 -2.97 -4.04
C LYS A 27 -8.99 -3.61 -3.54
N GLU A 28 -8.09 -4.01 -4.44
CA GLU A 28 -6.81 -4.60 -4.07
C GLU A 28 -5.90 -3.58 -3.38
N TRP A 29 -5.92 -2.33 -3.86
CA TRP A 29 -5.21 -1.22 -3.23
C TRP A 29 -5.77 -0.88 -1.84
N GLN A 30 -7.09 -0.93 -1.69
CA GLN A 30 -7.76 -0.77 -0.38
C GLN A 30 -7.31 -1.85 0.60
N GLN A 31 -7.33 -3.11 0.16
CA GLN A 31 -6.93 -4.25 0.97
C GLN A 31 -5.44 -4.17 1.36
N ALA A 32 -4.57 -3.85 0.40
CA ALA A 32 -3.14 -3.67 0.63
C ALA A 32 -2.84 -2.55 1.63
N ARG A 33 -3.52 -1.39 1.49
CA ARG A 33 -3.40 -0.27 2.44
C ARG A 33 -3.84 -0.67 3.85
N SER A 34 -4.99 -1.35 3.97
CA SER A 34 -5.50 -1.81 5.26
C SER A 34 -4.58 -2.85 5.91
N ALA A 35 -4.03 -3.78 5.12
CA ALA A 35 -3.05 -4.75 5.60
C ALA A 35 -1.78 -4.08 6.12
N LEU A 36 -1.21 -3.14 5.36
CA LEU A 36 -0.01 -2.40 5.77
C LEU A 36 -0.26 -1.57 7.04
N LEU A 37 -1.40 -0.89 7.14
CA LEU A 37 -1.76 -0.14 8.35
C LEU A 37 -1.91 -1.04 9.59
N ASN A 38 -2.47 -2.24 9.42
CA ASN A 38 -2.57 -3.22 10.51
C ASN A 38 -1.19 -3.75 10.93
N LEU A 39 -0.28 -3.98 9.98
CA LEU A 39 1.10 -4.39 10.25
C LEU A 39 1.85 -3.30 11.01
N LEU A 40 1.78 -2.05 10.53
CA LEU A 40 2.37 -0.89 11.19
C LEU A 40 1.84 -0.73 12.63
N ALA A 41 0.52 -0.83 12.82
CA ALA A 41 -0.08 -0.76 14.15
C ALA A 41 0.37 -1.91 15.07
N SER A 42 0.56 -3.12 14.52
CA SER A 42 1.03 -4.29 15.29
C SER A 42 2.49 -4.10 15.74
N GLU A 43 3.33 -3.52 14.90
CA GLU A 43 4.74 -3.24 15.18
C GLU A 43 4.97 -1.89 15.91
N ASN A 44 3.91 -1.18 16.28
CA ASN A 44 3.97 0.18 16.86
C ASN A 44 4.73 1.20 15.98
N LEU A 45 4.65 1.00 14.67
CA LEU A 45 5.26 1.84 13.66
C LEU A 45 4.25 2.84 13.10
N HIS A 46 4.71 4.03 12.76
CA HIS A 46 3.91 5.03 12.04
C HIS A 46 4.53 5.36 10.69
N ALA A 47 3.69 5.38 9.66
CA ALA A 47 4.06 5.81 8.31
C ALA A 47 3.05 6.84 7.80
N ASN A 48 3.54 7.85 7.09
CA ASN A 48 2.69 8.83 6.42
C ASN A 48 2.03 8.20 5.18
N GLU A 49 0.88 8.75 4.77
CA GLU A 49 0.15 8.27 3.59
C GLU A 49 1.00 8.27 2.32
N ASN A 50 1.90 9.24 2.16
CA ASN A 50 2.84 9.25 1.05
C ASN A 50 3.78 8.03 1.07
N SER A 51 4.32 7.67 2.23
CA SER A 51 5.21 6.51 2.38
C SER A 51 4.45 5.21 2.14
N ILE A 52 3.23 5.10 2.67
CA ILE A 52 2.32 3.96 2.47
C ILE A 52 2.03 3.78 0.98
N ARG A 53 1.65 4.87 0.30
CA ARG A 53 1.37 4.86 -1.15
C ARG A 53 2.60 4.44 -1.94
N SER A 54 3.74 5.10 -1.75
CA SER A 54 4.98 4.76 -2.46
C SER A 54 5.42 3.31 -2.24
N TYR A 55 5.23 2.79 -1.02
CA TYR A 55 5.53 1.40 -0.69
C TYR A 55 4.63 0.43 -1.46
N ILE A 56 3.32 0.65 -1.45
CA ILE A 56 2.35 -0.21 -2.14
C ILE A 56 2.52 -0.10 -3.66
N SER A 57 2.79 1.09 -4.20
CA SER A 57 3.13 1.25 -5.62
C SER A 57 4.37 0.46 -6.00
N CYS A 58 5.43 0.53 -5.20
CA CYS A 58 6.64 -0.25 -5.44
C CYS A 58 6.37 -1.76 -5.41
N CYS A 59 5.55 -2.23 -4.47
CA CYS A 59 5.10 -3.62 -4.43
C CYS A 59 4.32 -3.97 -5.72
N ALA A 60 3.37 -3.13 -6.12
CA ALA A 60 2.58 -3.31 -7.34
C ALA A 60 3.45 -3.35 -8.61
N GLU A 61 4.48 -2.51 -8.69
CA GLU A 61 5.45 -2.52 -9.79
C GLU A 61 6.29 -3.79 -9.81
N ALA A 62 6.77 -4.22 -8.65
CA ALA A 62 7.62 -5.41 -8.51
C ALA A 62 6.90 -6.69 -8.94
N VAL A 63 5.62 -6.84 -8.56
CA VAL A 63 4.83 -8.02 -8.94
C VAL A 63 3.98 -7.82 -10.20
N GLY A 64 3.87 -6.59 -10.70
CA GLY A 64 3.04 -6.25 -11.86
C GLY A 64 3.46 -6.94 -13.16
N SER A 65 4.71 -7.42 -13.22
CA SER A 65 5.23 -8.22 -14.34
C SER A 65 5.29 -9.73 -14.07
N SER A 66 4.88 -10.19 -12.87
CA SER A 66 4.87 -11.60 -12.51
C SER A 66 3.60 -12.30 -12.99
N TYR A 67 3.74 -13.55 -13.47
CA TYR A 67 2.61 -14.38 -13.86
C TYR A 67 2.63 -15.74 -13.14
N PRO A 68 1.56 -16.13 -12.41
CA PRO A 68 0.30 -15.40 -12.23
C PRO A 68 0.46 -14.16 -11.35
N LEU A 69 -0.38 -13.15 -11.59
CA LEU A 69 -0.40 -11.92 -10.81
C LEU A 69 -0.83 -12.24 -9.37
N PRO A 70 0.04 -12.05 -8.35
CA PRO A 70 -0.34 -12.30 -6.96
C PRO A 70 -1.25 -11.18 -6.45
N SER A 71 -2.02 -11.45 -5.40
CA SER A 71 -2.81 -10.40 -4.75
C SER A 71 -1.90 -9.33 -4.16
N LEU A 72 -2.22 -8.05 -4.42
CA LEU A 72 -1.40 -6.92 -3.93
C LEU A 72 -1.26 -6.92 -2.40
N GLU A 73 -2.34 -7.30 -1.70
CA GLU A 73 -2.36 -7.48 -0.24
C GLU A 73 -1.27 -8.45 0.25
N LYS A 74 -1.19 -9.64 -0.35
CA LYS A 74 -0.19 -10.65 0.02
C LYS A 74 1.22 -10.16 -0.24
N THR A 75 1.44 -9.57 -1.41
CA THR A 75 2.75 -9.01 -1.79
C THR A 75 3.21 -7.99 -0.75
N VAL A 76 2.33 -7.07 -0.36
CA VAL A 76 2.66 -6.03 0.63
C VAL A 76 2.99 -6.62 1.99
N ILE A 77 2.24 -7.64 2.43
CA ILE A 77 2.52 -8.34 3.69
C ILE A 77 3.87 -9.07 3.62
N GLU A 78 4.12 -9.84 2.56
CA GLU A 78 5.36 -10.59 2.38
C GLU A 78 6.57 -9.65 2.33
N PHE A 79 6.51 -8.60 1.50
CA PHE A 79 7.57 -7.60 1.42
C PHE A 79 7.80 -6.92 2.76
N PHE A 80 6.75 -6.63 3.52
CA PHE A 80 6.90 -5.98 4.84
C PHE A 80 7.53 -6.93 5.85
N GLN A 81 7.21 -8.22 5.80
CA GLN A 81 7.83 -9.22 6.68
C GLN A 81 9.29 -9.50 6.31
N GLU A 82 9.64 -9.47 5.02
CA GLU A 82 11.00 -9.74 4.54
C GLU A 82 11.93 -8.53 4.68
N HIS A 83 11.45 -7.33 4.36
CA HIS A 83 12.26 -6.12 4.27
C HIS A 83 11.92 -5.06 5.33
N GLY A 84 10.78 -5.19 6.01
CA GLY A 84 10.23 -4.11 6.82
C GLY A 84 9.80 -2.93 5.97
N MET A 85 9.66 -1.76 6.60
CA MET A 85 9.42 -0.51 5.91
C MET A 85 10.51 0.48 6.31
N ASP A 86 11.44 0.77 5.39
CA ASP A 86 12.65 1.58 5.63
C ASP A 86 12.34 2.99 6.20
N ASN A 87 11.16 3.52 5.86
CA ASN A 87 10.65 4.81 6.33
C ASN A 87 9.72 4.74 7.54
N ALA A 88 9.58 3.58 8.19
CA ALA A 88 8.78 3.43 9.38
C ALA A 88 9.63 3.78 10.63
N THR A 89 9.25 4.85 11.31
CA THR A 89 9.83 5.21 12.60
C THR A 89 9.10 4.44 13.70
N SER A 90 9.85 3.75 14.56
CA SER A 90 9.37 3.28 15.86
C SER A 90 9.03 4.48 16.72
N ALA A 91 7.77 4.55 17.17
CA ALA A 91 7.31 5.58 18.10
C ALA A 91 8.01 5.50 19.46
#